data_AF-A0A3N4H9A1-F1
#
_entry.id   AF-A0A3N4H9A1-F1
#
_cell.length_a   1.000
_cell.length_b   1.000
_cell.length_c   1.000
_cell.angle_alpha   90.00
_cell.angle_beta   90.00
_cell.angle_gamma   90.00
#
_symmetry.space_group_name_H-M   'P 1'
#
loop_
_entity.id
_entity.type
_entity.pdbx_description
1 polymer ?
#
loop_
_entity_poly.entity_id
_entity_poly.type
_entity_poly.pdbx_seq_one_letter_code
_entity_poly.pdbx_strand_id
1 'polypeptide(L)'
;MPTLLERLRKFIAENPIQQNERDISNPKLKPQKINWFRDCDEAVQLKLNFNMKLLLAKMAYNGIMSVEAASHQFVLVFDPKTGERPAWAPNSRQAVLDMDIDDWYDLGAEMGMEWEEEEATIGRCRREWCSLHNVSKILTYAEMMAE
;
A
#
# COMPACT_ATOMS: atom_id res chain seq x y z
N MET A 1 6.99 -16.76 5.20
CA MET A 1 7.38 -16.12 3.91
C MET A 1 7.58 -14.63 4.18
N PRO A 2 8.41 -13.88 3.44
CA PRO A 2 8.56 -12.44 3.73
C PRO A 2 7.24 -11.68 3.47
N THR A 3 6.90 -10.75 4.35
CA THR A 3 5.67 -9.93 4.28
C THR A 3 5.70 -9.00 3.06
N LEU A 4 4.55 -8.41 2.70
CA LEU A 4 4.48 -7.42 1.62
C LEU A 4 5.43 -6.23 1.88
N LEU A 5 5.45 -5.75 3.13
CA LEU A 5 6.27 -4.62 3.56
C LEU A 5 7.78 -4.92 3.45
N GLU A 6 8.21 -6.13 3.84
CA GLU A 6 9.60 -6.56 3.72
C GLU A 6 10.06 -6.65 2.27
N ARG A 7 9.23 -7.22 1.40
CA ARG A 7 9.48 -7.30 -0.05
C ARG A 7 9.59 -5.91 -0.67
N LEU A 8 8.72 -4.99 -0.25
CA LEU A 8 8.73 -3.60 -0.68
C LEU A 8 10.00 -2.88 -0.29
N ARG A 9 10.42 -3.00 0.97
CA ARG A 9 11.68 -2.41 1.47
C ARG A 9 12.88 -2.90 0.67
N LYS A 10 12.96 -4.21 0.42
CA LYS A 10 14.03 -4.81 -0.38
C LYS A 10 14.05 -4.24 -1.81
N PHE A 11 12.90 -4.19 -2.48
CA PHE A 11 12.83 -3.68 -3.85
C PHE A 11 13.21 -2.20 -3.97
N ILE A 12 12.77 -1.36 -3.02
CA ILE A 12 13.14 0.07 -2.96
C ILE A 12 14.65 0.24 -2.80
N ALA A 13 15.28 -0.56 -1.93
CA ALA A 13 16.72 -0.52 -1.72
C ALA A 13 17.50 -0.94 -2.98
N GLU A 14 16.98 -1.92 -3.72
CA GLU A 14 17.59 -2.43 -4.97
C GLU A 14 17.33 -1.53 -6.18
N ASN A 15 16.32 -0.67 -6.15
CA ASN A 15 15.87 0.16 -7.28
C ASN A 15 15.64 1.62 -6.82
N PRO A 16 16.70 2.40 -6.55
CA PRO A 16 16.56 3.77 -6.10
C PRO A 16 15.81 4.62 -7.13
N ILE A 17 14.70 5.24 -6.70
CA ILE A 17 13.89 6.11 -7.54
C ILE A 17 14.73 7.37 -7.83
N GLN A 18 15.13 7.56 -9.09
CA GLN A 18 15.68 8.85 -9.52
C GLN A 18 14.56 9.90 -9.49
N GLN A 19 14.62 10.80 -8.50
CA GLN A 19 13.71 11.93 -8.40
C GLN A 19 13.97 12.92 -9.53
N ASN A 20 13.26 12.77 -10.64
CA ASN A 20 13.05 13.90 -11.54
C ASN A 20 11.84 14.67 -11.02
N GLU A 21 12.09 15.84 -10.44
CA GLU A 21 11.11 16.77 -9.82
C GLU A 21 10.04 17.31 -10.78
N ARG A 22 9.97 16.83 -12.02
CA ARG A 22 9.05 17.34 -13.04
C ARG A 22 7.81 16.44 -13.10
N ASP A 23 6.76 16.90 -12.42
CA ASP A 23 5.40 16.34 -12.41
C ASP A 23 5.30 14.87 -12.00
N ILE A 24 5.52 14.60 -10.70
CA ILE A 24 4.98 13.38 -10.08
C ILE A 24 3.47 13.57 -9.98
N SER A 25 2.76 13.27 -11.07
CA SER A 25 1.30 13.16 -11.11
C SER A 25 0.89 11.73 -10.72
N ASN A 26 -0.31 11.55 -10.14
CA ASN A 26 -0.84 10.23 -9.84
C ASN A 26 -0.86 9.39 -11.12
N PRO A 27 -0.14 8.25 -11.17
CA PRO A 27 -0.17 7.40 -12.34
C PRO A 27 -1.60 6.91 -12.63
N LYS A 28 -2.14 7.28 -13.80
CA LYS A 28 -3.46 6.82 -14.28
C LYS A 28 -3.45 5.37 -14.75
N LEU A 29 -2.28 4.72 -14.76
CA LEU A 29 -2.12 3.32 -15.14
C LEU A 29 -2.76 2.39 -14.11
N LYS A 30 -3.29 1.27 -14.60
CA LYS A 30 -3.84 0.19 -13.77
C LYS A 30 -2.79 -0.91 -13.60
N PRO A 31 -2.75 -1.57 -12.44
CA PRO A 31 -1.95 -2.78 -12.27
C PRO A 31 -2.35 -3.86 -13.29
N GLN A 32 -1.38 -4.69 -13.64
CA GLN A 32 -1.57 -5.85 -14.49
C GLN A 32 -1.92 -7.06 -13.63
N LYS A 33 -3.03 -7.74 -13.95
CA LYS A 33 -3.39 -8.98 -13.28
C LYS A 33 -2.43 -10.10 -13.68
N ILE A 34 -1.81 -10.74 -12.70
CA ILE A 34 -0.98 -11.92 -12.90
C ILE A 34 -1.90 -13.15 -12.91
N ASN A 35 -1.87 -13.92 -13.99
CA ASN A 35 -2.61 -15.16 -14.12
C ASN A 35 -1.63 -16.33 -14.08
N TRP A 36 -1.40 -16.86 -12.89
CA TRP A 36 -0.45 -17.95 -12.64
C TRP A 36 -0.70 -19.23 -13.46
N PHE A 37 -1.91 -19.42 -14.01
CA PHE A 37 -2.25 -20.58 -14.83
C PHE A 37 -2.08 -20.34 -16.34
N ARG A 38 -1.93 -19.08 -16.77
CA ARG A 38 -1.85 -18.71 -18.20
C ARG A 38 -0.58 -17.98 -18.58
N ASP A 39 -0.03 -17.19 -17.68
CA ASP A 39 1.19 -16.44 -17.92
C ASP A 39 2.39 -17.40 -17.84
N CYS A 40 3.30 -17.32 -18.80
CA CYS A 40 4.62 -17.93 -18.66
C CYS A 40 5.45 -17.14 -17.62
N ASP A 41 6.53 -17.75 -17.11
CA ASP A 41 7.40 -17.13 -16.11
C ASP A 41 7.91 -15.73 -16.53
N GLU A 42 8.24 -15.56 -17.80
CA GLU A 42 8.67 -14.27 -18.36
C GLU A 42 7.55 -13.21 -18.27
N ALA A 43 6.32 -13.59 -18.62
CA ALA A 43 5.17 -12.69 -18.54
C ALA A 43 4.82 -12.35 -17.08
N VAL A 44 4.90 -13.32 -16.18
CA VAL A 44 4.76 -13.12 -14.73
C VAL A 44 5.78 -12.09 -14.25
N GLN A 45 7.07 -12.26 -14.60
CA GLN A 45 8.13 -11.37 -14.18
C GLN A 45 7.96 -9.95 -14.74
N LEU A 46 7.56 -9.81 -16.00
CA LEU A 46 7.28 -8.51 -16.62
C LEU A 46 6.12 -7.79 -15.91
N LYS A 47 5.02 -8.49 -15.62
CA LYS A 47 3.87 -7.93 -14.90
C LYS A 47 4.23 -7.56 -13.47
N LEU A 48 4.97 -8.40 -12.76
CA LEU A 48 5.45 -8.13 -11.41
C LEU A 48 6.33 -6.87 -11.40
N ASN A 49 7.31 -6.78 -12.31
CA ASN A 49 8.18 -5.62 -12.43
C ASN A 49 7.39 -4.33 -12.74
N PHE A 50 6.41 -4.41 -13.64
CA PHE A 50 5.53 -3.29 -13.95
C PHE A 50 4.70 -2.86 -12.73
N ASN A 51 4.06 -3.83 -12.05
CA ASN A 51 3.24 -3.59 -10.86
C ASN A 51 4.05 -2.97 -9.72
N MET A 52 5.27 -3.46 -9.48
CA MET A 52 6.18 -2.90 -8.49
C MET A 52 6.53 -1.44 -8.81
N LYS A 53 6.88 -1.13 -10.06
CA LYS A 53 7.17 0.25 -10.49
C LYS A 53 5.96 1.17 -10.33
N LEU A 54 4.77 0.69 -10.72
CA LEU A 54 3.54 1.45 -10.58
C LEU A 54 3.19 1.70 -9.11
N LEU A 55 3.38 0.70 -8.24
CA LEU A 55 3.18 0.83 -6.81
C LEU A 55 4.13 1.86 -6.20
N LEU A 56 5.43 1.81 -6.54
CA LEU A 56 6.40 2.82 -6.09
C LEU A 56 6.02 4.23 -6.54
N ALA A 57 5.58 4.39 -7.78
CA ALA A 57 5.15 5.70 -8.28
C ALA A 57 3.92 6.23 -7.53
N LYS A 58 2.97 5.37 -7.13
CA LYS A 58 1.82 5.74 -6.31
C LYS A 58 2.23 6.11 -4.87
N MET A 59 3.14 5.34 -4.27
CA MET A 59 3.70 5.67 -2.95
C MET A 59 4.47 7.00 -2.98
N ALA A 60 5.24 7.26 -4.04
CA ALA A 60 5.96 8.52 -4.23
C ALA A 60 4.99 9.70 -4.35
N TYR A 61 3.93 9.55 -5.15
CA TYR A 61 2.87 10.55 -5.27
C TYR A 61 2.24 10.88 -3.90
N ASN A 62 1.81 9.87 -3.14
CA ASN A 62 1.27 10.09 -1.79
C ASN A 62 2.28 10.76 -0.83
N GLY A 63 3.55 10.37 -0.93
CA GLY A 63 4.64 10.90 -0.11
C GLY A 63 4.81 12.42 -0.25
N ILE A 64 4.60 12.97 -1.44
CA ILE A 64 4.74 14.41 -1.72
C ILE A 64 3.45 15.21 -1.47
N MET A 65 2.28 14.56 -1.32
CA MET A 65 1.03 15.26 -1.04
C MET A 65 1.12 16.06 0.28
N SER A 66 0.42 17.18 0.38
CA SER A 66 0.27 17.86 1.68
C SER A 66 -0.49 16.97 2.67
N VAL A 67 -0.29 17.18 3.98
CA VAL A 67 -1.03 16.45 5.02
C VAL A 67 -2.54 16.63 4.83
N GLU A 68 -2.98 17.85 4.54
CA GLU A 68 -4.38 18.18 4.29
C GLU A 68 -4.93 17.39 3.09
N ALA A 69 -4.25 17.42 1.94
CA ALA A 69 -4.69 16.71 0.74
C ALA A 69 -4.74 15.19 0.97
N ALA A 70 -3.68 14.62 1.55
CA ALA A 70 -3.63 13.19 1.86
C ALA A 70 -4.68 12.76 2.89
N SER A 71 -5.04 13.64 3.83
CA SER A 71 -6.08 13.33 4.82
C SER A 71 -7.48 13.24 4.19
N HIS A 72 -7.76 14.04 3.17
CA HIS A 72 -9.03 13.99 2.44
C HIS A 72 -9.10 12.75 1.55
N GLN A 73 -8.07 12.52 0.73
CA GLN A 73 -8.03 11.36 -0.14
C GLN A 73 -6.60 11.09 -0.63
N PHE A 74 -6.07 9.90 -0.36
CA PHE A 74 -4.80 9.42 -0.90
C PHE A 74 -4.99 8.30 -1.93
N VAL A 75 -3.97 8.06 -2.74
CA VAL A 75 -4.00 7.02 -3.76
C VAL A 75 -3.75 5.67 -3.11
N LEU A 76 -4.70 4.75 -3.26
CA LEU A 76 -4.52 3.39 -2.78
C LEU A 76 -3.48 2.62 -3.60
N VAL A 77 -2.58 1.94 -2.88
CA VAL A 77 -1.66 0.96 -3.44
C VAL A 77 -2.33 -0.41 -3.46
N PHE A 78 -1.73 -1.38 -4.14
CA PHE A 78 -2.30 -2.71 -4.40
C PHE A 78 -1.25 -3.78 -4.12
N ASP A 79 -1.64 -5.05 -4.00
CA ASP A 79 -0.65 -6.13 -3.95
C ASP A 79 -0.01 -6.29 -5.35
N PRO A 80 1.31 -6.07 -5.50
CA PRO A 80 1.98 -6.17 -6.79
C PRO A 80 1.95 -7.59 -7.39
N LYS A 81 1.74 -8.64 -6.58
CA LYS A 81 1.65 -10.03 -7.04
C LYS A 81 0.30 -10.35 -7.70
N THR A 82 -0.79 -9.79 -7.19
CA THR A 82 -2.13 -10.03 -7.76
C THR A 82 -2.52 -8.91 -8.72
N GLY A 83 -1.99 -7.70 -8.49
CA GLY A 83 -2.45 -6.47 -9.11
C GLY A 83 -3.78 -5.99 -8.52
N GLU A 84 -4.18 -6.52 -7.36
CA GLU A 84 -5.51 -6.30 -6.78
C GLU A 84 -5.41 -5.70 -5.38
N ARG A 85 -6.55 -5.18 -4.93
CA ARG A 85 -6.81 -4.72 -3.57
C ARG A 85 -8.32 -4.75 -3.34
N PRO A 86 -8.79 -4.84 -2.10
CA PRO A 86 -10.21 -4.70 -1.81
C PRO A 86 -10.75 -3.34 -2.25
N ALA A 87 -11.98 -3.34 -2.79
CA ALA A 87 -12.66 -2.13 -3.26
C ALA A 87 -13.04 -1.18 -2.10
N TRP A 88 -13.30 -1.77 -0.93
CA TRP A 88 -13.71 -1.08 0.30
C TRP A 88 -12.54 -0.54 1.12
N ALA A 89 -11.29 -0.78 0.70
CA ALA A 89 -10.11 -0.34 1.44
C ALA A 89 -10.10 1.18 1.71
N PRO A 90 -9.69 1.64 2.90
CA PRO A 90 -9.85 3.03 3.33
C PRO A 90 -8.79 3.94 2.67
N ASN A 91 -9.24 5.02 2.02
CA ASN A 91 -8.39 5.96 1.28
C ASN A 91 -8.39 7.39 1.82
N SER A 92 -8.92 7.61 3.02
CA SER A 92 -8.92 8.91 3.70
C SER A 92 -8.60 8.72 5.17
N ARG A 93 -8.17 9.78 5.86
CA ARG A 93 -7.92 9.74 7.29
C ARG A 93 -9.16 9.30 8.06
N GLN A 94 -10.32 9.86 7.71
CA GLN A 94 -11.58 9.54 8.37
C GLN A 94 -11.93 8.05 8.21
N ALA A 95 -11.85 7.51 6.99
CA ALA A 95 -12.10 6.09 6.75
C ALA A 95 -11.12 5.17 7.50
N VAL A 96 -9.84 5.55 7.63
CA VAL A 96 -8.84 4.80 8.40
C VAL A 96 -9.16 4.80 9.91
N LEU A 97 -9.75 5.88 10.42
CA LEU A 97 -10.15 5.97 11.83
C LEU A 97 -11.47 5.25 12.12
N ASP A 98 -12.40 5.24 11.16
CA ASP A 98 -13.73 4.67 11.32
C ASP A 98 -13.77 3.14 11.19
N MET A 99 -12.77 2.53 10.54
CA MET A 99 -12.67 1.06 10.48
C MET A 99 -12.46 0.47 11.87
N ASP A 100 -13.24 -0.56 12.18
CA ASP A 100 -13.06 -1.40 13.36
C ASP A 100 -11.95 -2.44 13.15
N ILE A 101 -11.62 -3.16 14.22
CA ILE A 101 -10.49 -4.10 14.20
C ILE A 101 -10.76 -5.34 13.33
N ASP A 102 -12.01 -5.79 13.24
CA ASP A 102 -12.39 -6.96 12.45
C ASP A 102 -12.24 -6.64 10.94
N ASP A 103 -12.71 -5.45 10.52
CA ASP A 103 -12.51 -4.94 9.16
C ASP A 103 -11.01 -4.78 8.82
N TRP A 104 -10.18 -4.42 9.81
CA TRP A 104 -8.72 -4.37 9.62
C TRP A 104 -8.13 -5.77 9.39
N TYR A 105 -8.56 -6.77 10.15
CA TYR A 105 -8.11 -8.15 9.98
C TYR A 105 -8.49 -8.73 8.62
N ASP A 106 -9.72 -8.52 8.17
CA ASP A 106 -10.16 -8.89 6.82
C ASP A 106 -9.31 -8.20 5.73
N LEU A 107 -9.01 -6.91 5.92
CA LEU A 107 -8.18 -6.16 4.97
C LEU A 107 -6.75 -6.71 4.95
N GLY A 108 -6.23 -7.04 6.12
CA GLY A 108 -4.92 -7.64 6.30
C GLY A 108 -4.81 -8.94 5.53
N ALA A 109 -5.76 -9.86 5.72
CA ALA A 109 -5.82 -11.14 5.03
C ALA A 109 -5.82 -10.99 3.50
N GLU A 110 -6.67 -10.11 2.96
CA GLU A 110 -6.75 -9.80 1.53
C GLU A 110 -5.46 -9.20 0.94
N MET A 111 -4.70 -8.47 1.77
CA MET A 111 -3.46 -7.81 1.37
C MET A 111 -2.19 -8.60 1.75
N GLY A 112 -2.34 -9.78 2.36
CA GLY A 112 -1.24 -10.63 2.81
C GLY A 112 -0.47 -10.07 4.01
N MET A 113 -1.17 -9.42 4.93
CA MET A 113 -0.70 -8.96 6.24
C MET A 113 -1.26 -9.89 7.33
N GLU A 114 -0.43 -10.29 8.29
CA GLU A 114 -0.75 -11.29 9.31
C GLU A 114 -1.33 -10.63 10.59
N TRP A 115 -2.15 -9.59 10.45
CA TRP A 115 -2.58 -8.76 11.60
C TRP A 115 -3.44 -9.52 12.62
N GLU A 116 -4.35 -10.38 12.17
CA GLU A 116 -5.17 -11.20 13.07
C GLU A 116 -4.32 -12.24 13.80
N GLU A 117 -3.47 -12.97 13.06
CA GLU A 117 -2.59 -14.00 13.61
C GLU A 117 -1.58 -13.44 14.63
N GLU A 118 -1.17 -12.18 14.45
CA GLU A 118 -0.27 -11.47 15.35
C GLU A 118 -0.98 -10.65 16.44
N GLU A 119 -2.30 -10.77 16.57
CA GLU A 119 -3.13 -10.01 17.53
C GLU A 119 -2.82 -8.49 17.48
N ALA A 120 -2.68 -7.96 16.27
CA ALA A 120 -2.31 -6.56 16.06
C ALA A 120 -3.38 -5.62 16.64
N THR A 121 -2.93 -4.57 17.32
CA THR A 121 -3.82 -3.50 17.80
C THR A 121 -4.35 -2.65 16.66
N ILE A 122 -5.45 -1.92 16.90
CA ILE A 122 -6.02 -1.03 15.88
C ILE A 122 -5.03 0.07 15.46
N GLY A 123 -4.24 0.59 16.39
CA GLY A 123 -3.17 1.55 16.12
C GLY A 123 -2.07 0.97 15.24
N ARG A 124 -1.72 -0.30 15.43
CA ARG A 124 -0.75 -1.02 14.58
C ARG A 124 -1.28 -1.18 13.15
N CYS A 125 -2.52 -1.64 12.97
CA CYS A 125 -3.14 -1.79 11.65
C CYS A 125 -3.16 -0.46 10.88
N ARG A 126 -3.65 0.61 11.53
CA ARG A 126 -3.66 1.97 10.95
C ARG A 126 -2.27 2.44 10.55
N ARG A 127 -1.27 2.26 11.44
CA ARG A 127 0.11 2.70 11.19
C ARG A 127 0.73 1.95 10.01
N GLU A 128 0.60 0.63 9.96
CA GLU A 128 1.15 -0.19 8.89
C GLU A 128 0.45 0.07 7.56
N TRP A 129 -0.87 0.20 7.56
CA TRP A 129 -1.63 0.59 6.37
C TRP A 129 -1.21 1.95 5.81
N CYS A 130 -1.16 2.97 6.67
CA CYS A 130 -0.71 4.30 6.26
C CYS A 130 0.76 4.30 5.83
N SER A 131 1.61 3.46 6.43
CA SER A 131 3.01 3.30 6.01
C SER A 131 3.13 2.66 4.63
N LEU A 132 2.34 1.60 4.36
CA LEU A 132 2.28 0.96 3.05
C LEU A 132 1.91 1.96 1.94
N HIS A 133 1.06 2.92 2.26
CA HIS A 133 0.62 3.98 1.34
C HIS A 133 1.50 5.23 1.33
N ASN A 134 2.53 5.28 2.18
CA ASN A 134 3.39 6.46 2.36
C ASN A 134 2.63 7.73 2.81
N VAL A 135 1.65 7.56 3.71
CA VAL A 135 0.80 8.63 4.25
C VAL A 135 0.75 8.64 5.79
N SER A 136 1.71 8.02 6.49
CA SER A 136 1.72 7.98 7.97
C SER A 136 1.58 9.35 8.65
N LYS A 137 1.99 10.43 7.97
CA LYS A 137 1.84 11.84 8.40
C LYS A 137 0.38 12.30 8.62
N ILE A 138 -0.62 11.55 8.14
CA ILE A 138 -2.04 11.90 8.38
C ILE A 138 -2.52 11.47 9.77
N LEU A 139 -1.79 10.57 10.43
CA LEU A 139 -2.12 10.08 11.77
C LEU A 139 -1.40 10.87 12.84
N THR A 140 -2.09 11.14 13.94
CA THR A 140 -1.47 11.64 15.17
C THR A 140 -0.80 10.50 15.93
N TYR A 141 0.05 10.84 16.90
CA TYR A 141 0.70 9.84 17.76
C TYR A 141 -0.32 8.98 18.53
N ALA A 142 -1.36 9.60 19.10
CA ALA A 142 -2.39 8.88 19.84
C ALA A 142 -3.12 7.85 18.96
N GLU A 143 -3.39 8.18 17.70
CA GLU A 143 -4.07 7.28 16.76
C GLU A 143 -3.19 6.10 16.32
N MET A 144 -1.87 6.30 16.24
CA MET A 144 -0.90 5.24 15.93
C MET A 144 -0.64 4.28 17.09
N MET A 145 -0.99 4.68 18.31
CA MET A 145 -0.75 3.95 19.56
C MET A 145 -2.05 3.47 20.21
N ALA A 146 -3.18 3.56 19.50
CA ALA A 146 -4.45 3.03 19.98
C ALA A 146 -4.35 1.51 20.17
N GLU A 147 -4.86 1.04 21.31
CA GLU A 147 -5.03 -0.37 21.65
C GLU A 147 -6.24 -0.95 20.92
#